data_AF-A0AA96X6R5-F1
#
_entry.id   AF-A0AA96X6R5-F1
#
_cell.length_a   1.000
_cell.length_b   1.000
_cell.length_c   1.000
_cell.angle_alpha   90.00
_cell.angle_beta   90.00
_cell.angle_gamma   90.00
#
_symmetry.space_group_name_H-M   'P 1'
#
loop_
_entity.id
_entity.type
_entity.pdbx_description
1 polymer ?
#
loop_
_entity_poly.entity_id
_entity_poly.type
_entity_poly.pdbx_seq_one_letter_code
_entity_poly.pdbx_strand_id
1 'polypeptide(L)'
;MAASKTPLSRSQIIGLTALSLAVFLVANDFTAFSVAIPAMEKHFNADISTLQWVINGYALVFGIFIVTGGRLADMFGRRRLFFVGTSIFVFFSVLGGLAVNEWMLLGSRALMGVGGALMWPAVLGMTYQIMPDDRAGQAGGLIMTVCGFANSVGPLLGGFFTDFLSWRWIFLLTYPSLWRQCWWAGK
;
A
#
# COMPACT_ATOMS: atom_id res chain seq x y z
N MET A 1 -3.83 18.71 35.06
CA MET A 1 -4.84 17.64 34.99
C MET A 1 -4.78 17.01 33.61
N ALA A 2 -4.19 15.83 33.47
CA ALA A 2 -4.27 15.09 32.21
C ALA A 2 -5.72 14.61 32.06
N ALA A 3 -6.45 15.13 31.08
CA ALA A 3 -7.81 14.70 30.80
C ALA A 3 -7.83 13.16 30.68
N SER A 4 -8.74 12.49 31.40
CA SER A 4 -8.90 11.04 31.33
C SER A 4 -9.25 10.67 29.90
N LYS A 5 -8.27 10.13 29.18
CA LYS A 5 -8.38 9.73 27.79
C LYS A 5 -9.51 8.70 27.66
N THR A 6 -10.64 9.08 27.08
CA THR A 6 -11.78 8.19 26.81
C THR A 6 -11.30 6.89 26.13
N PRO A 7 -11.56 5.71 26.70
CA PRO A 7 -11.10 4.46 26.10
C PRO A 7 -11.72 4.30 24.71
N LEU A 8 -10.91 3.83 23.75
CA LEU A 8 -11.40 3.56 22.40
C LEU A 8 -12.40 2.41 22.43
N SER A 9 -13.49 2.54 21.68
CA SER A 9 -14.45 1.46 21.47
C SER A 9 -13.80 0.29 20.72
N ARG A 10 -14.26 -0.93 20.97
CA ARG A 10 -13.83 -2.14 20.26
C ARG A 10 -13.93 -1.98 18.73
N SER A 11 -14.96 -1.30 18.23
CA SER A 11 -15.14 -1.04 16.80
C SER A 11 -14.09 -0.06 16.25
N GLN A 12 -13.69 0.95 17.03
CA GLN A 12 -12.63 1.89 16.64
C GLN A 12 -11.27 1.19 16.57
N ILE A 13 -10.97 0.31 17.54
CA ILE A 13 -9.73 -0.48 17.55
C ILE A 13 -9.66 -1.36 16.30
N ILE A 14 -10.73 -2.10 15.99
CA ILE A 14 -10.79 -2.96 14.79
C ILE A 14 -10.59 -2.13 13.51
N GLY A 15 -11.25 -0.97 13.40
CA GLY A 15 -11.08 -0.06 12.26
C GLY A 15 -9.65 0.44 12.11
N LEU A 16 -9.02 0.88 13.20
CA LEU A 16 -7.63 1.32 13.21
C LEU A 16 -6.65 0.20 12.86
N THR A 17 -6.90 -1.04 13.32
CA THR A 17 -6.06 -2.19 12.95
C THR A 17 -6.14 -2.47 11.45
N ALA A 18 -7.34 -2.41 10.86
CA ALA A 18 -7.51 -2.60 9.41
C ALA A 18 -6.79 -1.49 8.61
N LEU A 19 -6.96 -0.23 9.01
CA LEU A 19 -6.30 0.89 8.36
C LEU A 19 -4.77 0.83 8.50
N SER A 20 -4.25 0.46 9.66
CA SER A 20 -2.81 0.22 9.86
C SER A 20 -2.30 -0.89 8.94
N LEU A 21 -3.05 -1.97 8.75
CA LEU A 21 -2.67 -3.01 7.81
C LEU A 21 -2.64 -2.49 6.36
N ALA A 22 -3.58 -1.63 5.98
CA ALA A 22 -3.55 -0.98 4.67
C ALA A 22 -2.34 -0.06 4.49
N VAL A 23 -1.99 0.76 5.51
CA VAL A 23 -0.77 1.57 5.51
C VAL A 23 0.47 0.70 5.33
N PHE A 24 0.57 -0.39 6.10
CA PHE A 24 1.68 -1.32 6.03
C PHE A 24 1.86 -1.88 4.62
N LEU A 25 0.78 -2.31 3.98
CA LEU A 25 0.84 -2.90 2.64
C LEU A 25 1.33 -1.91 1.57
N VAL A 26 0.88 -0.65 1.62
CA VAL A 26 1.35 0.38 0.69
C VAL A 26 2.82 0.72 0.91
N ALA A 27 3.22 0.90 2.16
CA ALA A 27 4.60 1.23 2.50
C ALA A 27 5.56 0.07 2.16
N ASN A 28 5.14 -1.17 2.42
CA ASN A 28 5.89 -2.37 2.06
C ASN A 28 6.07 -2.49 0.54
N ASP A 29 5.04 -2.18 -0.26
CA ASP A 29 5.13 -2.22 -1.73
C ASP A 29 6.26 -1.33 -2.27
N PHE A 30 6.41 -0.11 -1.73
CA PHE A 30 7.48 0.81 -2.14
C PHE A 30 8.88 0.23 -1.91
N THR A 31 9.08 -0.53 -0.84
CA THR A 31 10.42 -0.93 -0.37
C THR A 31 10.81 -2.34 -0.77
N ALA A 32 9.84 -3.27 -0.84
CA ALA A 32 10.12 -4.69 -1.10
C ALA A 32 10.69 -4.95 -2.50
N PHE A 33 10.40 -4.10 -3.48
CA PHE A 33 10.90 -4.28 -4.86
C PHE A 33 12.36 -3.87 -5.06
N SER A 34 12.93 -3.05 -4.16
CA SER A 34 14.32 -2.57 -4.28
C SER A 34 15.35 -3.70 -4.36
N VAL A 35 15.13 -4.77 -3.60
CA VAL A 35 16.01 -5.94 -3.52
C VAL A 35 15.75 -6.97 -4.63
N ALA A 36 14.62 -6.85 -5.34
CA ALA A 36 14.21 -7.81 -6.36
C ALA A 36 14.64 -7.43 -7.78
N ILE A 37 15.07 -6.18 -8.01
CA ILE A 37 15.48 -5.68 -9.33
C ILE A 37 16.52 -6.59 -10.00
N PRO A 38 17.63 -7.00 -9.35
CA PRO A 38 18.63 -7.85 -10.01
C PRO A 38 18.07 -9.21 -10.45
N ALA A 39 17.13 -9.78 -9.67
CA ALA A 39 16.47 -11.02 -10.04
C ALA A 39 15.51 -10.84 -11.24
N MET A 40 14.86 -9.69 -11.35
CA MET A 40 14.01 -9.36 -12.50
C MET A 40 14.84 -9.09 -13.76
N GLU A 41 15.97 -8.39 -13.63
CA GLU A 41 16.95 -8.15 -14.69
C GLU A 41 17.38 -9.48 -15.34
N LYS A 42 17.83 -10.43 -14.51
CA LYS A 42 18.22 -11.77 -14.96
C LYS A 42 17.07 -12.54 -15.61
N HIS A 43 15.84 -12.35 -15.13
CA HIS A 43 14.67 -13.07 -15.64
C HIS A 43 14.21 -12.56 -17.01
N PHE A 44 14.18 -11.24 -17.21
CA PHE A 44 13.74 -10.62 -18.46
C PHE A 44 14.89 -10.35 -19.44
N ASN A 45 16.14 -10.53 -19.02
CA ASN A 45 17.34 -10.16 -19.79
C ASN A 45 17.28 -8.70 -20.27
N ALA A 46 16.81 -7.82 -19.39
CA ALA A 46 16.58 -6.41 -19.64
C ALA A 46 17.53 -5.56 -18.79
N ASP A 47 17.87 -4.35 -19.24
CA ASP A 47 18.83 -3.49 -18.56
C ASP A 47 18.32 -2.99 -17.19
N ILE A 48 19.24 -2.82 -16.23
CA ILE A 48 18.94 -2.31 -14.88
C ILE A 48 18.21 -0.97 -14.94
N SER A 49 18.59 -0.07 -15.85
CA SER A 49 17.93 1.23 -16.00
C SER A 49 16.47 1.10 -16.39
N THR A 50 16.12 0.07 -17.17
CA THR A 50 14.74 -0.25 -17.52
C THR A 50 13.99 -0.80 -16.32
N LEU A 51 14.59 -1.71 -15.56
CA LEU A 51 13.94 -2.34 -14.41
C LEU A 51 13.81 -1.41 -13.19
N GLN A 52 14.62 -0.35 -13.09
CA GLN A 52 14.41 0.70 -12.09
C GLN A 52 13.07 1.43 -12.24
N TRP A 53 12.48 1.44 -13.45
CA TRP A 53 11.14 1.99 -13.66
C TRP A 53 10.03 1.21 -12.96
N VAL A 54 10.28 -0.01 -12.48
CA VAL A 54 9.35 -0.74 -11.59
C VAL A 54 9.07 0.06 -10.32
N ILE A 55 10.07 0.77 -9.80
CA ILE A 55 9.94 1.60 -8.59
C ILE A 55 9.60 3.03 -9.00
N ASN A 56 10.36 3.61 -9.93
CA ASN A 56 10.20 5.02 -10.31
C ASN A 56 8.88 5.30 -11.02
N GLY A 57 8.43 4.40 -11.90
CA GLY A 57 7.16 4.56 -12.62
C GLY A 57 5.95 4.52 -11.68
N TYR A 58 5.96 3.61 -10.71
CA TYR A 58 4.97 3.58 -9.64
C TYR A 58 4.99 4.87 -8.81
N ALA A 59 6.17 5.31 -8.34
CA ALA A 59 6.31 6.52 -7.54
C ALA A 59 5.87 7.79 -8.29
N LEU A 60 6.20 7.89 -9.59
CA LEU A 60 5.81 9.00 -10.46
C LEU A 60 4.29 9.07 -10.62
N VAL A 61 3.65 7.98 -10.99
CA VAL A 61 2.19 7.95 -11.15
C VAL A 61 1.52 8.21 -9.80
N PHE A 62 2.00 7.58 -8.73
CA PHE A 62 1.49 7.83 -7.38
C PHE A 62 1.57 9.33 -7.03
N GLY A 63 2.71 9.97 -7.24
CA GLY A 63 2.92 11.39 -6.95
C GLY A 63 2.04 12.33 -7.79
N ILE A 64 1.82 12.01 -9.06
CA ILE A 64 0.93 12.79 -9.94
C ILE A 64 -0.53 12.70 -9.46
N PHE A 65 -0.97 11.50 -9.07
CA PHE A 65 -2.37 11.26 -8.74
C PHE A 65 -2.73 11.44 -7.27
N ILE A 66 -1.77 11.55 -6.34
CA ILE A 66 -2.08 11.62 -4.89
C ILE A 66 -2.98 12.79 -4.52
N VAL A 67 -2.76 13.97 -5.11
CA VAL A 67 -3.58 15.17 -4.85
C VAL A 67 -4.99 14.97 -5.39
N THR A 68 -5.10 14.44 -6.61
CA THR A 68 -6.37 14.08 -7.24
C THR A 68 -7.13 13.03 -6.43
N GLY A 69 -6.44 11.99 -5.98
CA GLY A 69 -6.99 10.93 -5.14
C GLY A 69 -7.50 11.44 -3.81
N GLY A 70 -6.79 12.37 -3.18
CA GLY A 70 -7.24 13.05 -1.96
C GLY A 70 -8.54 13.83 -2.20
N ARG A 71 -8.60 14.63 -3.26
CA ARG A 71 -9.83 15.36 -3.62
C ARG A 71 -11.00 14.43 -3.93
N LEU A 72 -10.77 13.36 -4.69
CA LEU A 72 -11.80 12.36 -4.97
C LEU A 72 -12.31 11.69 -3.68
N ALA A 73 -11.41 11.39 -2.75
CA ALA A 73 -11.77 10.79 -1.47
C ALA A 73 -12.61 11.72 -0.60
N ASP A 74 -12.31 13.02 -0.60
CA ASP A 74 -13.10 14.01 0.13
C ASP A 74 -14.46 14.28 -0.54
N MET A 75 -14.55 14.23 -1.87
CA MET A 75 -15.79 14.46 -2.64
C MET A 75 -16.77 13.27 -2.61
N PHE A 76 -16.29 12.07 -2.89
CA PHE A 76 -17.13 10.86 -3.05
C PHE A 76 -17.18 9.98 -1.79
N GLY A 77 -16.41 10.35 -0.76
CA GLY A 77 -16.32 9.65 0.51
C GLY A 77 -15.10 8.73 0.58
N ARG A 78 -14.33 8.88 1.66
CA ARG A 78 -13.04 8.19 1.89
C ARG A 78 -13.16 6.69 1.84
N ARG A 79 -14.20 6.12 2.44
CA ARG A 79 -14.43 4.67 2.46
C ARG A 79 -14.66 4.09 1.07
N ARG A 80 -15.39 4.78 0.19
CA ARG A 80 -15.62 4.31 -1.19
C ARG A 80 -14.34 4.34 -2.00
N LEU A 81 -13.58 5.44 -1.91
CA LEU A 81 -12.33 5.58 -2.64
C LEU A 81 -11.24 4.63 -2.16
N PHE A 82 -11.23 4.31 -0.86
CA PHE A 82 -10.39 3.25 -0.33
C PHE A 82 -10.62 1.94 -1.07
N PHE A 83 -11.87 1.47 -1.17
CA PHE A 83 -12.18 0.21 -1.87
C PHE A 83 -11.87 0.25 -3.36
N VAL A 84 -12.14 1.37 -4.03
CA VAL A 84 -11.80 1.55 -5.45
C VAL A 84 -10.28 1.47 -5.65
N GLY A 85 -9.51 2.22 -4.85
CA GLY A 85 -8.05 2.21 -4.87
C GLY A 85 -7.47 0.83 -4.57
N THR A 86 -7.98 0.17 -3.52
CA THR A 86 -7.62 -1.21 -3.16
C THR A 86 -7.88 -2.17 -4.33
N SER A 87 -9.04 -2.08 -4.98
CA SER A 87 -9.40 -2.98 -6.07
C SER A 87 -8.47 -2.84 -7.27
N ILE A 88 -8.15 -1.59 -7.65
CA ILE A 88 -7.17 -1.28 -8.70
C ILE A 88 -5.80 -1.82 -8.31
N PHE A 89 -5.34 -1.52 -7.09
CA PHE A 89 -4.03 -1.94 -6.59
C PHE A 89 -3.88 -3.46 -6.62
N VAL A 90 -4.87 -4.20 -6.09
CA VAL A 90 -4.85 -5.66 -6.02
C VAL A 90 -4.91 -6.29 -7.40
N PHE A 91 -5.77 -5.78 -8.29
CA PHE A 91 -5.91 -6.29 -9.65
C PHE A 91 -4.61 -6.17 -10.43
N PHE A 92 -3.98 -4.98 -10.42
CA PHE A 92 -2.72 -4.77 -11.11
C PHE A 92 -1.54 -5.42 -10.39
N SER A 93 -1.62 -5.67 -9.08
CA SER A 93 -0.62 -6.49 -8.39
C SER A 93 -0.61 -7.91 -8.95
N VAL A 94 -1.78 -8.54 -9.13
CA VAL A 94 -1.87 -9.88 -9.76
C VAL A 94 -1.33 -9.85 -11.18
N LEU A 95 -1.69 -8.84 -11.98
CA LEU A 95 -1.15 -8.72 -13.33
C LEU A 95 0.37 -8.56 -13.33
N GLY A 96 0.95 -7.80 -12.39
CA GLY A 96 2.39 -7.67 -12.21
C GLY A 96 3.07 -8.99 -11.82
N GLY A 97 2.45 -9.77 -10.92
CA GLY A 97 2.93 -11.10 -10.55
C GLY A 97 2.88 -12.11 -11.69
N LEU A 98 1.95 -11.94 -12.63
CA LEU A 98 1.80 -12.74 -13.85
C LEU A 98 2.56 -12.16 -15.06
N ALA A 99 3.39 -11.13 -14.85
CA ALA A 99 4.07 -10.48 -15.96
C ALA A 99 4.96 -11.44 -16.75
N VAL A 100 4.75 -11.46 -18.07
CA VAL A 100 5.49 -12.28 -19.04
C VAL A 100 6.64 -11.52 -19.71
N ASN A 101 6.61 -10.18 -19.66
CA ASN A 101 7.67 -9.30 -20.12
C ASN A 101 7.78 -8.07 -19.21
N GLU A 102 8.88 -7.33 -19.34
CA GLU A 102 9.20 -6.15 -18.56
C GLU A 102 8.18 -5.02 -18.77
N TRP A 103 7.65 -4.83 -19.98
CA TRP A 103 6.67 -3.78 -20.27
C TRP A 103 5.34 -4.01 -19.56
N MET A 104 4.88 -5.26 -19.50
CA MET A 104 3.70 -5.67 -18.73
C MET A 104 3.91 -5.42 -17.23
N LEU A 105 5.11 -5.69 -16.72
CA LEU A 105 5.48 -5.41 -15.34
C LEU A 105 5.45 -3.91 -15.06
N LEU A 106 6.13 -3.10 -15.87
CA LEU A 106 6.20 -1.64 -15.74
C LEU A 106 4.79 -1.01 -15.84
N GLY A 107 3.98 -1.44 -16.81
CA GLY A 107 2.60 -0.98 -16.96
C GLY A 107 1.73 -1.34 -15.77
N SER A 108 1.84 -2.57 -15.26
CA SER A 108 1.13 -2.99 -14.04
C SER A 108 1.54 -2.13 -12.84
N ARG A 109 2.85 -1.84 -12.67
CA ARG A 109 3.36 -0.97 -11.61
C ARG A 109 2.84 0.46 -11.71
N ALA A 110 2.84 1.04 -12.91
CA ALA A 110 2.27 2.37 -13.12
C ALA A 110 0.79 2.41 -12.69
N LEU A 111 0.00 1.40 -13.07
CA LEU A 111 -1.43 1.32 -12.73
C LEU A 111 -1.67 1.02 -11.24
N MET A 112 -0.80 0.24 -10.60
CA MET A 112 -0.80 0.12 -9.13
C MET A 112 -0.58 1.48 -8.45
N GLY A 113 0.23 2.36 -9.06
CA GLY A 113 0.47 3.73 -8.57
C GLY A 113 -0.81 4.54 -8.47
N VAL A 114 -1.72 4.37 -9.43
CA VAL A 114 -3.07 4.97 -9.38
C VAL A 114 -3.86 4.42 -8.20
N GLY A 115 -3.89 3.09 -8.02
CA GLY A 115 -4.57 2.45 -6.89
C GLY A 115 -4.04 2.95 -5.54
N GLY A 116 -2.72 3.04 -5.40
CA GLY A 116 -2.04 3.57 -4.22
C GLY A 116 -2.40 5.04 -3.96
N ALA A 117 -2.42 5.87 -5.00
CA ALA A 117 -2.74 7.29 -4.91
C ALA A 117 -4.19 7.57 -4.47
N LEU A 118 -5.13 6.68 -4.78
CA LEU A 118 -6.50 6.75 -4.29
C LEU A 118 -6.62 6.23 -2.85
N MET A 119 -5.88 5.16 -2.54
CA MET A 119 -5.98 4.47 -1.26
C MET A 119 -5.30 5.25 -0.13
N TRP A 120 -4.10 5.78 -0.36
CA TRP A 120 -3.29 6.44 0.67
C TRP A 120 -3.98 7.63 1.36
N PRO A 121 -4.45 8.67 0.66
CA PRO A 121 -5.11 9.80 1.31
C PRO A 121 -6.43 9.39 1.98
N ALA A 122 -7.15 8.42 1.42
CA ALA A 122 -8.37 7.88 2.03
C ALA A 122 -8.08 7.18 3.38
N VAL A 123 -7.02 6.36 3.46
CA VAL A 123 -6.60 5.68 4.69
C VAL A 123 -6.16 6.67 5.76
N LEU A 124 -5.36 7.67 5.39
CA LEU A 124 -4.97 8.73 6.32
C LEU A 124 -6.21 9.42 6.87
N GLY A 125 -7.09 9.88 5.97
CA GLY A 125 -8.29 10.58 6.35
C GLY A 125 -9.23 9.75 7.24
N MET A 126 -9.37 8.45 7.00
CA MET A 126 -10.18 7.57 7.86
C MET A 126 -9.52 7.35 9.22
N THR A 127 -8.19 7.21 9.28
CA THR A 127 -7.45 7.04 10.54
C THR A 127 -7.65 8.25 11.46
N TYR A 128 -7.54 9.46 10.91
CA TYR A 128 -7.80 10.69 11.65
C TYR A 128 -9.28 10.88 12.04
N GLN A 129 -10.23 10.36 11.25
CA GLN A 129 -11.66 10.41 11.60
C GLN A 129 -12.06 9.46 12.73
N ILE A 130 -11.39 8.30 12.85
CA ILE A 130 -11.67 7.34 13.93
C ILE A 130 -11.10 7.82 15.26
N MET A 131 -9.96 8.53 15.22
CA MET A 131 -9.32 9.06 16.42
C MET A 131 -10.03 10.32 16.93
N PRO A 132 -10.25 10.44 18.24
CA PRO A 132 -10.68 11.69 18.86
C PRO A 132 -9.73 12.87 18.54
N ASP A 133 -10.25 14.08 18.44
CA ASP A 133 -9.48 15.29 18.10
C ASP A 133 -8.33 15.56 19.09
N ASP A 134 -8.49 15.19 20.37
CA ASP A 134 -7.44 15.28 21.40
C ASP A 134 -6.28 14.30 21.18
N ARG A 135 -6.39 13.41 20.17
CA ARG A 135 -5.42 12.37 19.84
C ARG A 135 -4.96 12.39 18.38
N ALA A 136 -5.18 13.47 17.65
CA ALA A 136 -4.69 13.60 16.28
C ALA A 136 -3.18 13.31 16.15
N GLY A 137 -2.37 13.72 17.14
CA GLY A 137 -0.95 13.39 17.20
C GLY A 137 -0.66 11.88 17.33
N GLN A 138 -1.52 11.13 18.04
CA GLN A 138 -1.41 9.66 18.13
C GLN A 138 -1.80 8.97 16.82
N ALA A 139 -2.76 9.51 16.08
CA ALA A 139 -3.13 9.01 14.76
C ALA A 139 -1.93 9.08 13.79
N GLY A 140 -1.29 10.25 13.72
CA GLY A 140 -0.08 10.44 12.92
C GLY A 140 1.10 9.58 13.40
N GLY A 141 1.27 9.47 14.72
CA GLY A 141 2.27 8.58 15.33
C GLY A 141 2.07 7.11 14.92
N LEU A 142 0.84 6.60 15.00
CA LEU A 142 0.50 5.24 14.58
C LEU A 142 0.85 5.01 13.10
N ILE A 143 0.43 5.92 12.21
CA ILE A 143 0.73 5.85 10.78
C ILE A 143 2.25 5.77 10.56
N MET A 144 3.01 6.69 11.16
CA MET A 144 4.47 6.73 10.98
C MET A 144 5.18 5.53 11.58
N THR A 145 4.73 5.01 12.72
CA THR A 145 5.26 3.77 13.30
C THR A 145 5.05 2.59 12.34
N VAL A 146 3.86 2.48 11.76
CA VAL A 146 3.56 1.42 10.79
C VAL A 146 4.39 1.59 9.51
N CYS A 147 4.53 2.81 8.99
CA CYS A 147 5.39 3.10 7.84
C CYS A 147 6.85 2.73 8.11
N GLY A 148 7.38 3.13 9.27
CA GLY A 148 8.75 2.81 9.67
C GLY A 148 8.97 1.30 9.76
N PHE A 149 8.03 0.60 10.39
CA PHE A 149 8.05 -0.86 10.48
C PHE A 149 7.99 -1.51 9.09
N ALA A 150 7.08 -1.08 8.23
CA ALA A 150 6.96 -1.56 6.85
C ALA A 150 8.24 -1.34 6.05
N ASN A 151 8.89 -0.19 6.19
CA ASN A 151 10.14 0.12 5.49
C ASN A 151 11.32 -0.76 5.96
N SER A 152 11.33 -1.16 7.24
CA SER A 152 12.35 -2.10 7.74
C SER A 152 12.06 -3.54 7.31
N VAL A 153 10.79 -3.94 7.32
CA VAL A 153 10.37 -5.32 6.99
C VAL A 153 10.34 -5.57 5.48
N GLY A 154 10.07 -4.55 4.66
CA GLY A 154 9.90 -4.67 3.22
C GLY A 154 11.08 -5.30 2.50
N PRO A 155 12.33 -4.80 2.66
CA PRO A 155 13.51 -5.42 2.06
C PRO A 155 13.76 -6.84 2.55
N LEU A 156 13.47 -7.14 3.83
CA LEU A 156 13.63 -8.49 4.39
C LEU A 156 12.67 -9.48 3.73
N LEU A 157 11.38 -9.10 3.61
CA LEU A 157 10.39 -9.90 2.90
C LEU A 157 10.75 -10.03 1.43
N GLY A 158 11.10 -8.92 0.76
CA GLY A 158 11.50 -8.90 -0.64
C GLY A 158 12.66 -9.85 -0.94
N GLY A 159 13.70 -9.82 -0.09
CA GLY A 159 14.86 -10.71 -0.20
C GLY A 159 14.46 -12.17 0.01
N PHE A 160 13.74 -12.46 1.09
CA PHE A 160 13.24 -13.81 1.37
C PHE A 160 12.42 -14.40 0.20
N PHE A 161 11.49 -13.64 -0.37
CA PHE A 161 10.71 -14.11 -1.52
C PHE A 161 11.56 -14.27 -2.78
N THR A 162 12.51 -13.36 -3.00
CA THR A 162 13.39 -13.41 -4.17
C THR A 162 14.34 -14.62 -4.12
N ASP A 163 14.88 -14.92 -2.95
CA ASP A 163 15.88 -15.98 -2.76
C ASP A 163 15.25 -17.38 -2.71
N PHE A 164 14.09 -17.54 -2.05
CA PHE A 164 13.50 -18.86 -1.79
C PHE A 164 12.33 -19.24 -2.70
N LEU A 165 11.64 -18.28 -3.32
CA LEU A 165 10.48 -18.56 -4.17
C LEU A 165 10.62 -17.95 -5.58
N SER A 166 10.32 -16.67 -5.70
CA SER A 166 10.43 -15.84 -6.90
C SER A 166 10.05 -14.41 -6.53
N TRP A 167 10.65 -13.42 -7.19
CA TRP A 167 10.25 -12.00 -7.06
C TRP A 167 8.76 -11.77 -7.30
N ARG A 168 8.09 -12.65 -8.06
CA ARG A 168 6.64 -12.58 -8.34
C ARG A 168 5.79 -12.64 -7.07
N TRP A 169 6.27 -13.30 -6.02
CA TRP A 169 5.54 -13.42 -4.75
C TRP A 169 5.44 -12.11 -3.98
N ILE A 170 6.31 -11.14 -4.28
CA ILE A 170 6.23 -9.78 -3.71
C ILE A 170 4.90 -9.11 -4.09
N PHE A 171 4.40 -9.37 -5.30
CA PHE A 171 3.07 -8.92 -5.75
C PHE A 171 1.92 -9.67 -5.08
N LEU A 172 2.07 -10.98 -4.87
CA LEU A 172 1.00 -11.83 -4.35
C LEU A 172 0.80 -11.67 -2.84
N LEU A 173 1.78 -11.15 -2.10
CA LEU A 173 1.67 -10.80 -0.68
C LEU A 173 0.48 -9.87 -0.37
N THR A 174 0.10 -9.03 -1.33
CA THR A 174 -1.00 -8.08 -1.16
C THR A 174 -2.39 -8.73 -1.24
N TYR A 175 -2.49 -9.95 -1.77
CA TYR A 175 -3.75 -10.61 -2.06
C TYR A 175 -4.50 -11.17 -0.83
N PRO A 176 -3.84 -11.90 0.11
CA PRO A 176 -4.55 -12.50 1.24
C PRO A 176 -5.04 -11.49 2.27
N SER A 177 -4.36 -10.35 2.38
CA SER A 177 -4.57 -9.35 3.44
C SER A 177 -5.64 -8.31 3.09
N LEU A 178 -5.79 -7.94 1.81
CA LEU A 178 -6.80 -6.93 1.39
C LEU A 178 -8.18 -7.53 1.18
N TRP A 179 -8.29 -8.76 0.63
CA TRP A 179 -9.60 -9.40 0.46
C TRP A 179 -10.34 -9.62 1.79
N ARG A 180 -9.60 -10.00 2.85
CA ARG A 180 -10.18 -10.17 4.20
C ARG A 180 -10.67 -8.84 4.80
N GLN A 181 -10.06 -7.71 4.46
CA GLN A 181 -10.50 -6.38 4.92
C GLN A 181 -11.79 -5.93 4.21
N CYS A 182 -11.94 -6.24 2.91
CA CYS A 182 -13.18 -5.98 2.15
C CYS A 182 -14.41 -6.66 2.77
N TRP A 183 -14.24 -7.83 3.39
CA TRP A 183 -15.34 -8.55 4.01
C TRP A 183 -15.79 -7.96 5.36
N TRP A 184 -14.91 -7.23 6.05
CA TRP A 184 -15.16 -6.77 7.42
C TRP A 184 -15.70 -5.35 7.49
N ALA A 185 -15.26 -4.46 6.62
CA ALA A 185 -15.78 -3.11 6.59
C ALA A 185 -17.27 -3.06 6.19
N GLY A 186 -17.77 -4.07 5.46
CA GLY A 186 -19.17 -4.17 5.02
C GLY A 186 -20.20 -4.43 6.13
N LYS A 187 -19.78 -4.63 7.39
CA LYS A 187 -20.65 -4.66 8.57
C LYS A 187 -20.45 -3.42 9.43
#